data_AF-A0A6L5XG98-F1
#
_entry.id   AF-A0A6L5XG98-F1
#
_cell.length_a   1.000
_cell.length_b   1.000
_cell.length_c   1.000
_cell.angle_alpha   90.00
_cell.angle_beta   90.00
_cell.angle_gamma   90.00
#
_symmetry.space_group_name_H-M   'P 1'
#
loop_
_entity.id
_entity.type
_entity.pdbx_description
1 polymer ?
#
loop_
_entity_poly.entity_id
_entity_poly.type
_entity_poly.pdbx_seq_one_letter_code
_entity_poly.pdbx_strand_id
1 'polypeptide(L)'
;MKKKLLIAWLAVAAALCPTGAWAQALHVSMKDGKVFTFQFSESPKINYSGTTFAVVGDASEISGQMSQVERIYFDNNLSGIVSTQAGAQTLLKSGHGQVTAQGLDEGQLMIVSNLNGQVVGQARAGANGQCSISLASLQPGIYVVRAGNASLKLSLNK
;
A
#
# COMPACT_ATOMS: atom_id res chain seq x y z
N MET A 1 -39.31 7.49 -56.06
CA MET A 1 -38.91 8.12 -54.78
C MET A 1 -39.34 7.21 -53.64
N LYS A 2 -38.41 6.80 -52.75
CA LYS A 2 -38.57 6.12 -51.43
C LYS A 2 -37.30 5.26 -51.20
N LYS A 3 -36.18 5.93 -50.90
CA LYS A 3 -35.57 6.13 -49.57
C LYS A 3 -34.76 4.90 -49.11
N LYS A 4 -33.45 5.00 -49.34
CA LYS A 4 -32.38 4.19 -48.75
C LYS A 4 -32.34 4.42 -47.24
N LEU A 5 -32.20 3.37 -46.42
CA LEU A 5 -31.70 3.45 -45.04
C LEU A 5 -31.31 2.04 -44.57
N LEU A 6 -30.02 1.70 -44.72
CA LEU A 6 -29.38 0.61 -43.99
C LEU A 6 -28.71 1.24 -42.78
N ILE A 7 -29.19 0.84 -41.62
CA ILE A 7 -28.84 1.31 -40.28
C ILE A 7 -27.47 0.75 -39.91
N ALA A 8 -26.45 1.61 -39.82
CA ALA A 8 -25.13 1.27 -39.30
C ALA A 8 -25.09 1.49 -37.78
N TRP A 9 -24.47 0.53 -37.10
CA TRP A 9 -24.56 0.24 -35.68
C TRP A 9 -24.10 1.36 -34.75
N LEU A 10 -24.87 1.52 -33.67
CA LEU A 10 -24.57 2.34 -32.50
C LEU A 10 -23.47 1.64 -31.68
N ALA A 11 -22.27 2.22 -31.65
CA ALA A 11 -21.18 1.78 -30.80
C ALA A 11 -21.57 1.97 -29.32
N VAL A 12 -21.78 0.86 -28.61
CA VAL A 12 -21.94 0.84 -27.15
C VAL A 12 -20.59 1.19 -26.53
N ALA A 13 -20.48 2.39 -25.99
CA ALA A 13 -19.36 2.78 -25.14
C ALA A 13 -19.39 1.90 -23.88
N ALA A 14 -18.50 0.91 -23.83
CA ALA A 14 -18.28 0.10 -22.65
C ALA A 14 -17.82 1.02 -21.52
N ALA A 15 -18.69 1.21 -20.52
CA ALA A 15 -18.37 1.87 -19.28
C ALA A 15 -17.18 1.16 -18.63
N LEU A 16 -16.02 1.82 -18.62
CA LEU A 16 -14.90 1.47 -17.78
C LEU A 16 -15.33 1.73 -16.32
N CYS A 17 -15.97 0.75 -15.70
CA CYS A 17 -16.10 0.72 -14.25
C CYS A 17 -14.72 0.30 -13.73
N PRO A 18 -13.97 1.16 -13.00
CA PRO A 18 -12.81 0.68 -12.29
C PRO A 18 -13.32 -0.28 -11.21
N THR A 19 -13.15 -1.58 -11.44
CA THR A 19 -13.29 -2.59 -10.39
C THR A 19 -12.17 -2.33 -9.40
N GLY A 20 -12.46 -1.55 -8.35
CA GLY A 20 -11.58 -1.46 -7.19
C GLY A 20 -11.42 -2.88 -6.65
N ALA A 21 -10.27 -3.49 -6.94
CA ALA A 21 -9.92 -4.79 -6.40
C ALA A 21 -9.84 -4.61 -4.88
N TRP A 22 -10.74 -5.29 -4.17
CA TRP A 22 -10.69 -5.38 -2.72
C TRP A 22 -9.44 -6.18 -2.39
N ALA A 23 -8.36 -5.49 -2.05
CA ALA A 23 -7.08 -6.12 -1.82
C ALA A 23 -7.12 -6.84 -0.46
N GLN A 24 -7.44 -8.13 -0.51
CA GLN A 24 -7.44 -9.05 0.63
C GLN A 24 -6.07 -9.72 0.73
N ALA A 25 -5.59 -9.90 1.95
CA ALA A 25 -4.34 -10.61 2.20
C ALA A 25 -4.50 -11.65 3.32
N LEU A 26 -3.73 -12.73 3.22
CA LEU A 26 -3.56 -13.72 4.27
C LEU A 26 -2.25 -13.43 5.00
N HIS A 27 -2.34 -13.30 6.31
CA HIS A 27 -1.21 -13.13 7.19
C HIS A 27 -0.95 -14.41 7.99
N VAL A 28 0.33 -14.78 8.09
CA VAL A 28 0.82 -15.83 8.98
C VAL A 28 1.79 -15.18 9.97
N SER A 29 1.34 -15.04 11.21
CA SER A 29 2.15 -14.56 12.32
C SER A 29 2.80 -15.73 13.05
N MET A 30 4.11 -15.66 13.20
CA MET A 30 4.93 -16.63 13.90
C MET A 30 5.21 -16.15 15.33
N LYS A 31 5.44 -17.09 16.26
CA LYS A 31 5.76 -16.80 17.67
C LYS A 31 7.09 -16.07 17.85
N ASP A 32 7.97 -16.08 16.84
CA ASP A 32 9.20 -15.31 16.82
C ASP A 32 8.98 -13.83 16.40
N GLY A 33 7.73 -13.43 16.16
CA GLY A 33 7.33 -12.08 15.78
C GLY A 33 7.37 -11.80 14.27
N LYS A 34 7.76 -12.78 13.44
CA LYS A 34 7.73 -12.61 11.97
C LYS A 34 6.31 -12.74 11.44
N VAL A 35 5.97 -11.89 10.47
CA VAL A 35 4.68 -11.92 9.77
C VAL A 35 4.92 -12.09 8.28
N PHE A 36 4.38 -13.16 7.71
CA PHE A 36 4.35 -13.40 6.27
C PHE A 36 3.01 -12.96 5.71
N THR A 37 3.03 -12.30 4.56
CA THR A 37 1.83 -11.74 3.92
C THR A 37 1.69 -12.28 2.51
N PHE A 38 0.54 -12.86 2.20
CA PHE A 38 0.17 -13.37 0.88
C PHE A 38 -1.01 -12.57 0.34
N GLN A 39 -0.86 -11.95 -0.82
CA GLN A 39 -1.96 -11.23 -1.46
C GLN A 39 -2.92 -12.19 -2.16
N PHE A 40 -4.22 -11.93 -2.09
CA PHE A 40 -5.25 -12.78 -2.70
C PHE A 40 -5.33 -12.69 -4.22
N SER A 41 -4.58 -11.77 -4.83
CA SER A 41 -4.28 -11.83 -6.26
C SER A 41 -3.61 -13.16 -6.65
N GLU A 42 -2.98 -13.86 -5.70
CA GLU A 42 -2.20 -15.09 -5.92
C GLU A 42 -2.86 -16.35 -5.33
N SER A 43 -4.18 -16.34 -5.10
CA SER A 43 -5.00 -17.49 -4.62
C SER A 43 -4.31 -18.44 -3.63
N PRO A 44 -3.82 -17.93 -2.48
CA PRO A 44 -2.98 -18.71 -1.57
C PRO A 44 -3.72 -19.91 -0.99
N LYS A 45 -3.06 -21.07 -0.97
CA LYS A 45 -3.57 -22.33 -0.41
C LYS A 45 -2.80 -22.68 0.85
N ILE A 46 -3.54 -23.00 1.92
CA ILE A 46 -2.95 -23.48 3.16
C ILE A 46 -3.08 -25.00 3.19
N ASN A 47 -1.94 -25.68 3.25
CA ASN A 47 -1.83 -27.11 3.40
C ASN A 47 -1.38 -27.45 4.81
N TYR A 48 -2.06 -28.41 5.43
CA TYR A 48 -1.70 -28.93 6.75
C TYR A 48 -1.41 -30.42 6.64
N SER A 49 -0.28 -30.85 7.20
CA SER A 49 0.11 -32.26 7.23
C SER A 49 0.74 -32.59 8.59
N GLY A 50 -0.02 -33.28 9.44
CA GLY A 50 0.41 -33.61 10.80
C GLY A 50 0.79 -32.36 11.61
N THR A 51 2.09 -32.18 11.87
CA THR A 51 2.64 -31.06 12.65
C THR A 51 3.16 -29.91 11.79
N THR A 52 3.13 -30.03 10.46
CA THR A 52 3.64 -29.01 9.54
C THR A 52 2.51 -28.25 8.87
N PHE A 53 2.80 -26.99 8.55
CA PHE A 53 1.96 -26.15 7.73
C PHE A 53 2.76 -25.65 6.53
N ALA A 54 2.08 -25.46 5.41
CA ALA A 54 2.61 -24.74 4.27
C ALA A 54 1.55 -23.76 3.74
N VAL A 55 1.96 -22.54 3.43
CA VAL A 55 1.14 -21.59 2.67
C VAL A 55 1.81 -21.39 1.34
N VAL A 56 1.11 -21.78 0.28
CA VAL A 56 1.57 -21.73 -1.10
C VAL A 56 0.74 -20.68 -1.84
N GLY A 57 1.36 -19.58 -2.22
CA GLY A 57 0.87 -18.66 -3.24
C GLY A 57 1.51 -18.95 -4.60
N ASP A 58 1.08 -18.23 -5.63
CA ASP A 58 1.56 -18.43 -7.00
C ASP A 58 3.08 -18.24 -7.15
N ALA A 59 3.68 -17.32 -6.39
CA ALA A 59 5.11 -16.99 -6.46
C ALA A 59 5.89 -17.25 -5.15
N SER A 60 5.21 -17.61 -4.07
CA SER A 60 5.82 -17.73 -2.74
C SER A 60 5.30 -18.94 -1.99
N GLU A 61 6.20 -19.67 -1.33
CA GLU A 61 5.87 -20.74 -0.42
C GLU A 61 6.55 -20.49 0.93
N ILE A 62 5.78 -20.59 2.00
CA ILE A 62 6.34 -20.76 3.34
C ILE A 62 5.94 -22.12 3.86
N SER A 63 6.88 -22.80 4.49
CA SER A 63 6.62 -24.05 5.20
C SER A 63 7.31 -24.03 6.56
N GLY A 64 6.69 -24.66 7.54
CA GLY A 64 7.21 -24.67 8.90
C GLY A 64 6.42 -25.57 9.83
N GLN A 65 6.83 -25.57 11.11
CA GLN A 65 6.06 -26.25 12.14
C GLN A 65 4.88 -25.40 12.59
N MET A 66 3.71 -26.02 12.72
CA MET A 66 2.52 -25.38 13.29
C MET A 66 2.78 -24.85 14.71
N SER A 67 3.66 -25.52 15.46
CA SER A 67 4.05 -25.13 16.83
C SER A 67 4.64 -23.72 16.91
N GLN A 68 5.21 -23.22 15.80
CA GLN A 68 5.81 -21.90 15.68
C GLN A 68 4.84 -20.85 15.16
N VAL A 69 3.65 -21.24 14.70
CA VAL A 69 2.60 -20.32 14.26
C VAL A 69 1.87 -19.80 15.49
N GLU A 70 1.73 -18.48 15.58
CA GLU A 70 0.93 -17.82 16.61
C GLU A 70 -0.50 -17.60 16.13
N ARG A 71 -0.66 -17.07 14.91
CA ARG A 71 -1.98 -16.79 14.32
C ARG A 71 -1.94 -16.77 12.81
N ILE A 72 -3.01 -17.26 12.19
CA ILE A 72 -3.30 -17.11 10.77
C ILE A 72 -4.60 -16.33 10.64
N TYR A 73 -4.60 -15.24 9.87
CA TYR A 73 -5.79 -14.40 9.73
C TYR A 73 -5.86 -13.71 8.37
N PHE A 74 -7.08 -13.39 7.95
CA PHE A 74 -7.33 -12.59 6.76
C PHE A 74 -7.45 -11.13 7.15
N ASP A 75 -6.81 -10.26 6.37
CA ASP A 75 -6.95 -8.83 6.50
C ASP A 75 -7.44 -8.25 5.16
N ASN A 76 -8.48 -7.44 5.23
CA ASN A 76 -8.98 -6.63 4.12
C ASN A 76 -8.38 -5.21 4.14
N ASN A 77 -7.45 -4.97 5.06
CA ASN A 77 -6.80 -3.71 5.33
C ASN A 77 -5.31 -3.84 5.01
N LEU A 78 -5.00 -4.16 3.75
CA LEU A 78 -3.79 -3.60 3.17
C LEU A 78 -3.96 -2.09 3.32
N SER A 79 -3.18 -1.46 4.21
CA SER A 79 -3.21 -0.01 4.39
C SER A 79 -3.34 0.62 2.99
N GLY A 80 -4.31 1.50 2.78
CA GLY A 80 -4.75 2.01 1.45
C GLY A 80 -3.71 2.79 0.64
N ILE A 81 -2.44 2.43 0.77
CA ILE A 81 -1.30 2.82 -0.02
C ILE A 81 -1.25 1.84 -1.20
N VAL A 82 -1.77 2.30 -2.33
CA VAL A 82 -1.58 1.66 -3.63
C VAL A 82 -0.08 1.59 -3.92
N SER A 83 0.42 0.41 -4.32
CA SER A 83 1.74 0.27 -4.94
C SER A 83 1.73 0.99 -6.28
N THR A 84 2.55 2.04 -6.44
CA THR A 84 2.62 2.80 -7.69
C THR A 84 3.61 2.17 -8.67
N GLN A 85 3.22 2.15 -9.95
CA GLN A 85 3.98 1.63 -11.09
C GLN A 85 5.42 2.17 -11.19
N ALA A 86 6.28 1.36 -11.82
CA ALA A 86 7.70 1.62 -12.05
C ALA A 86 7.95 2.97 -12.76
N GLY A 87 8.46 3.92 -11.99
CA GLY A 87 9.04 5.21 -12.37
C GLY A 87 9.95 5.65 -11.22
N ALA A 88 10.73 6.74 -11.38
CA ALA A 88 11.67 7.24 -10.38
C ALA A 88 11.04 7.17 -8.96
N GLN A 89 11.57 6.27 -8.12
CA GLN A 89 10.91 5.91 -6.87
C GLN A 89 11.20 6.99 -5.83
N THR A 90 10.16 7.73 -5.42
CA THR A 90 10.26 8.53 -4.21
C THR A 90 10.37 7.59 -3.02
N LEU A 91 11.40 7.76 -2.21
CA LEU A 91 11.60 6.98 -0.98
C LEU A 91 11.17 7.81 0.23
N LEU A 92 10.22 7.29 1.00
CA LEU A 92 9.82 7.85 2.29
C LEU A 92 10.43 7.02 3.42
N LYS A 93 11.07 7.67 4.39
CA LYS A 93 11.63 7.05 5.59
C LYS A 93 11.17 7.82 6.81
N SER A 94 10.79 7.11 7.87
CA SER A 94 10.49 7.70 9.18
C SER A 94 11.42 7.12 10.23
N GLY A 95 11.99 7.99 11.07
CA GLY A 95 12.89 7.61 12.15
C GLY A 95 13.34 8.85 12.93
N HIS A 96 13.85 8.68 14.15
CA HIS A 96 14.40 9.77 14.97
C HIS A 96 13.47 10.99 15.14
N GLY A 97 12.14 10.78 15.16
CA GLY A 97 11.16 11.86 15.31
C GLY A 97 10.99 12.75 14.08
N GLN A 98 11.39 12.28 12.89
CA GLN A 98 11.21 12.98 11.62
C GLN A 98 10.77 12.02 10.51
N VAL A 99 10.25 12.58 9.43
CA VAL A 99 10.06 11.89 8.16
C VAL A 99 10.92 12.57 7.09
N THR A 100 11.52 11.78 6.20
CA THR A 100 12.38 12.24 5.10
C THR A 100 11.88 11.67 3.79
N ALA A 101 11.88 12.49 2.75
CA ALA A 101 11.66 12.07 1.37
C ALA A 101 12.95 12.21 0.56
N GLN A 102 13.21 11.26 -0.34
CA GLN A 102 14.34 11.24 -1.26
C GLN A 102 13.84 10.87 -2.67
N GLY A 103 14.54 11.33 -3.71
CA GLY A 103 14.16 11.05 -5.10
C GLY A 103 13.00 11.92 -5.59
N LEU A 104 12.84 13.11 -5.03
CA LEU A 104 11.90 14.13 -5.46
C LEU A 104 12.55 15.07 -6.49
N ASP A 105 11.76 15.63 -7.41
CA ASP A 105 12.20 16.77 -8.21
C ASP A 105 12.38 18.02 -7.32
N GLU A 106 13.29 18.92 -7.68
CA GLU A 106 13.51 20.17 -6.95
C GLU A 106 12.19 20.96 -6.81
N GLY A 107 11.89 21.43 -5.60
CA GLY A 107 10.67 22.17 -5.30
C GLY A 107 9.42 21.32 -5.09
N GLN A 108 9.47 20.00 -5.35
CA GLN A 108 8.34 19.09 -5.13
C GLN A 108 7.98 18.99 -3.64
N LEU A 109 6.68 18.85 -3.36
CA LEU A 109 6.13 18.97 -2.01
C LEU A 109 5.98 17.60 -1.33
N MET A 110 6.40 17.54 -0.07
CA MET A 110 6.01 16.52 0.91
C MET A 110 4.99 17.13 1.86
N ILE A 111 3.91 16.39 2.12
CA ILE A 111 2.79 16.79 2.98
C ILE A 111 2.60 15.73 4.05
N VAL A 112 2.36 16.16 5.29
CA VAL A 112 1.87 15.32 6.39
C VAL A 112 0.46 15.77 6.72
N SER A 113 -0.49 14.84 6.69
CA SER A 113 -1.89 15.06 7.04
C SER A 113 -2.33 14.18 8.20
N ASN A 114 -3.25 14.65 9.03
CA ASN A 114 -3.92 13.82 10.04
C ASN A 114 -5.03 12.95 9.39
N LEU A 115 -5.68 12.10 10.19
CA LEU A 115 -6.79 11.24 9.72
C LEU A 115 -8.00 12.01 9.17
N ASN A 116 -8.18 13.26 9.57
CA ASN A 116 -9.25 14.12 9.05
C ASN A 116 -8.88 14.77 7.71
N GLY A 117 -7.71 14.42 7.14
CA GLY A 117 -7.19 15.00 5.90
C GLY A 117 -6.59 16.40 6.06
N GLN A 118 -6.52 16.94 7.29
CA GLN A 118 -5.95 18.26 7.54
C GLN A 118 -4.42 18.21 7.43
N VAL A 119 -3.85 19.14 6.68
CA VAL A 119 -2.39 19.28 6.57
C VAL A 119 -1.83 19.83 7.87
N VAL A 120 -0.92 19.06 8.48
CA VAL A 120 -0.26 19.39 9.75
C VAL A 120 1.25 19.63 9.60
N GLY A 121 1.79 19.39 8.40
CA GLY A 121 3.19 19.67 8.08
C GLY A 121 3.44 19.62 6.58
N GLN A 122 4.41 20.42 6.12
CA GLN A 122 4.82 20.43 4.71
C GLN A 122 6.29 20.82 4.56
N ALA A 123 6.95 20.28 3.53
CA ALA A 123 8.32 20.65 3.17
C ALA A 123 8.54 20.47 1.67
N ARG A 124 9.38 21.32 1.07
CA ARG A 124 9.75 21.22 -0.35
C ARG A 124 11.14 20.61 -0.50
N ALA A 125 11.32 19.79 -1.54
CA ALA A 125 12.62 19.24 -1.90
C ALA A 125 13.59 20.34 -2.33
N GLY A 126 14.84 20.27 -1.84
CA GLY A 126 15.93 21.09 -2.37
C GLY A 126 16.48 20.54 -3.69
N ALA A 127 17.50 21.19 -4.25
CA ALA A 127 18.19 20.77 -5.47
C ALA A 127 18.79 19.35 -5.40
N ASN A 128 18.99 18.80 -4.20
CA ASN A 128 19.43 17.42 -3.96
C ASN A 128 18.29 16.39 -4.02
N GLY A 129 17.05 16.82 -4.29
CA GLY A 129 15.87 15.97 -4.36
C GLY A 129 15.40 15.40 -3.01
N GLN A 130 15.74 16.08 -1.91
CA GLN A 130 15.41 15.63 -0.55
C GLN A 130 14.71 16.72 0.27
N CYS A 131 13.83 16.29 1.18
CA CYS A 131 13.26 17.15 2.23
C CYS A 131 12.94 16.35 3.50
N SER A 132 12.75 17.05 4.61
CA SER A 132 12.38 16.45 5.89
C SER A 132 11.36 17.30 6.66
N ILE A 133 10.51 16.64 7.43
CA ILE A 133 9.57 17.26 8.37
C ILE A 133 9.78 16.63 9.75
N SER A 134 9.95 17.47 10.78
CA SER A 134 9.97 17.03 12.17
C SER A 134 8.55 16.65 12.62
N LEU A 135 8.44 15.54 13.35
CA LEU A 135 7.22 15.02 13.94
C LEU A 135 7.12 15.37 15.43
N ALA A 136 8.11 16.07 16.00
CA ALA A 136 8.22 16.31 17.44
C ALA A 136 7.04 17.12 17.99
N SER A 137 6.53 18.09 17.24
CA SER A 137 5.39 18.94 17.62
C SER A 137 4.02 18.27 17.44
N LEU A 138 3.96 17.10 16.77
CA LEU A 138 2.71 16.40 16.53
C LEU A 138 2.26 15.62 17.78
N GLN A 139 0.96 15.57 18.00
CA GLN A 139 0.38 14.76 19.07
C GLN A 139 0.42 13.27 18.70
N PRO A 140 0.33 12.35 19.68
CA PRO A 140 0.12 10.94 19.38
C PRO A 140 -1.11 10.75 18.50
N GLY A 141 -1.02 9.87 17.51
CA GLY A 141 -2.08 9.67 16.53
C GLY A 141 -1.58 9.14 15.20
N ILE A 142 -2.52 8.97 14.27
CA ILE A 142 -2.21 8.47 12.93
C ILE A 142 -2.08 9.63 11.95
N TYR A 143 -1.02 9.58 11.15
CA TYR A 143 -0.71 10.54 10.10
C TYR A 143 -0.47 9.84 8.77
N VAL A 144 -0.75 10.55 7.68
CA VAL A 144 -0.43 10.13 6.31
C VAL A 144 0.56 11.11 5.73
N VAL A 145 1.70 10.60 5.28
CA VAL A 145 2.73 11.36 4.57
C VAL A 145 2.61 11.06 3.09
N ARG A 146 2.63 12.09 2.26
CA ARG A 146 2.64 11.97 0.80
C ARG A 146 3.77 12.80 0.22
N ALA A 147 4.55 12.21 -0.67
CA ALA A 147 5.56 12.92 -1.47
C ALA A 147 5.72 12.20 -2.81
N GLY A 148 5.64 12.94 -3.92
CA GLY A 148 5.71 12.35 -5.26
C GLY A 148 4.70 11.21 -5.47
N ASN A 149 5.20 10.05 -5.88
CA ASN A 149 4.43 8.81 -6.06
C ASN A 149 4.37 7.93 -4.79
N ALA A 150 4.98 8.35 -3.68
CA ALA A 150 5.02 7.58 -2.44
C ALA A 150 4.03 8.12 -1.39
N SER A 151 3.51 7.20 -0.58
CA SER A 151 2.78 7.53 0.63
C SER A 151 3.15 6.60 1.77
N LEU A 152 3.07 7.10 3.01
CA LEU A 152 3.43 6.39 4.23
C LEU A 152 2.44 6.72 5.34
N LYS A 153 1.88 5.70 5.98
CA LYS A 153 1.07 5.86 7.20
C LYS A 153 1.98 5.75 8.42
N LEU A 154 1.88 6.72 9.32
CA LEU A 154 2.64 6.79 10.57
C LEU A 154 1.68 6.67 11.75
N SER A 155 2.04 5.86 12.75
CA SER A 155 1.43 5.90 14.08
C SER A 155 2.44 6.51 15.03
N LEU A 156 2.13 7.67 15.59
CA LEU A 156 2.92 8.29 16.64
C LEU A 156 2.36 7.86 17.99
N ASN A 157 3.15 7.08 18.72
CA ASN A 157 2.85 6.67 20.08
C ASN A 157 3.96 7.29 20.95
N LYS A 158 3.71 8.44 21.58
CA LYS A 158 4.70 9.05 22.48
C LYS A 158 4.70 8.37 23.83
#